data_AF-A0A816H400-F1
#
_entry.id   AF-A0A816H400-F1
#
_cell.length_a   1.000
_cell.length_b   1.000
_cell.length_c   1.000
_cell.angle_alpha   90.00
_cell.angle_beta   90.00
_cell.angle_gamma   90.00
#
_symmetry.space_group_name_H-M   'P 1'
#
loop_
_entity.id
_entity.type
_entity.pdbx_description
1 polymer ?
#
loop_
_entity_poly.entity_id
_entity_poly.type
_entity_poly.pdbx_seq_one_letter_code
_entity_poly.pdbx_strand_id
1 'polypeptide(L)'
;MTAFARPSLIHDRYAEIAQTSVYTYDDDDLVNYAEFLQNHGRYMTKGGYVDSSRRIRSLYRQQEGTQLSKHDASSTGNLLLPSLGKSTSSAPTTTGPRKSKGFDLSNSLSTSTNLKNQAKEFEKQMRLIKSEMIKAKKSEREVKRLEGDIKKEQQHLRQSLRKLDVDTTAKRYKSEKKLSKNLEEKDTIEREFVKTREKQTRQRTDHNIDALQTTKDKGRRNLLLCNDLARQYKAK
;
A
#
# COMPACT_ATOMS: atom_id res chain seq x y z
N MET A 1 -33.18 -15.62 52.28
CA MET A 1 -31.97 -15.29 51.50
C MET A 1 -32.02 -16.07 50.20
N THR A 2 -32.42 -15.42 49.12
CA THR A 2 -32.55 -16.02 47.78
C THR A 2 -31.83 -15.11 46.78
N ALA A 3 -30.76 -15.62 46.18
CA ALA A 3 -29.97 -14.92 45.19
C ALA A 3 -30.69 -14.98 43.83
N PHE A 4 -31.12 -13.83 43.31
CA PHE A 4 -31.57 -13.70 41.93
C PHE A 4 -30.34 -13.45 41.04
N ALA A 5 -29.93 -14.50 40.32
CA ALA A 5 -28.97 -14.38 39.24
C ALA A 5 -29.60 -13.59 38.08
N ARG A 6 -28.96 -12.51 37.64
CA ARG A 6 -29.36 -11.76 36.44
C ARG A 6 -28.85 -12.50 35.19
N PRO A 7 -29.71 -12.82 34.20
CA PRO A 7 -29.25 -13.30 32.91
C PRO A 7 -28.48 -12.20 32.16
N SER A 8 -27.38 -12.56 31.52
CA SER A 8 -26.51 -11.67 30.75
C SER A 8 -27.18 -11.19 29.46
N LEU A 9 -27.48 -9.89 29.38
CA LEU A 9 -28.05 -9.13 28.24
C LEU A 9 -27.23 -9.14 26.92
N ILE A 10 -26.20 -9.99 26.81
CA ILE A 10 -25.28 -10.01 25.67
C ILE A 10 -25.68 -11.08 24.65
N HIS A 11 -26.31 -12.19 25.06
CA HIS A 11 -26.65 -13.27 24.14
C HIS A 11 -27.87 -12.95 23.25
N ASP A 12 -28.82 -12.14 23.71
CA ASP A 12 -30.04 -11.86 22.94
C ASP A 12 -29.81 -10.89 21.77
N ARG A 13 -28.79 -10.01 21.83
CA ARG A 13 -28.50 -9.09 20.71
C ARG A 13 -27.92 -9.78 19.48
N TYR A 14 -27.27 -10.93 19.63
CA TYR A 14 -26.72 -11.67 18.50
C TYR A 14 -27.75 -12.62 17.86
N ALA A 15 -28.83 -12.94 18.56
CA ALA A 15 -29.91 -13.76 18.03
C ALA A 15 -30.81 -12.99 17.04
N GLU A 16 -31.07 -11.70 17.28
CA GLU A 16 -31.87 -10.87 16.36
C GLU A 16 -31.15 -10.52 15.06
N ILE A 17 -29.82 -10.40 15.08
CA ILE A 17 -29.01 -10.14 13.87
C ILE A 17 -29.01 -11.37 12.94
N ALA A 18 -29.05 -12.58 13.50
CA ALA A 18 -29.04 -13.81 12.71
C ALA A 18 -30.36 -14.07 11.95
N GLN A 19 -31.48 -13.44 12.34
CA GLN A 19 -32.78 -13.62 11.70
C GLN A 19 -33.13 -12.57 10.64
N THR A 20 -32.37 -11.47 10.52
CA THR A 20 -32.69 -10.34 9.62
C THR A 20 -31.86 -10.25 8.35
N SER A 21 -30.95 -11.20 8.07
CA SER A 21 -30.19 -11.19 6.80
C SER A 21 -30.61 -12.32 5.86
N VAL A 22 -31.87 -12.31 5.42
CA VAL A 22 -32.22 -12.87 4.11
C VAL A 22 -31.93 -11.77 3.08
N TYR A 23 -30.64 -11.44 2.93
CA TYR A 23 -30.18 -10.72 1.75
C TYR A 23 -30.15 -11.75 0.62
N THR A 24 -31.12 -11.66 -0.28
CA THR A 24 -30.98 -12.23 -1.62
C THR A 24 -29.81 -11.47 -2.26
N TYR A 25 -28.62 -12.07 -2.21
CA TYR A 25 -27.49 -11.58 -2.99
C TYR A 25 -27.81 -11.86 -4.45
N ASP A 26 -28.02 -10.80 -5.21
CA ASP A 26 -28.04 -10.90 -6.67
C ASP A 26 -26.66 -11.40 -7.11
N ASP A 27 -26.63 -12.42 -7.97
CA ASP A 27 -25.37 -13.06 -8.42
C ASP A 27 -24.37 -12.04 -9.02
N ASP A 28 -24.87 -10.90 -9.50
CA ASP A 28 -24.09 -9.78 -10.04
C ASP A 28 -23.20 -9.11 -8.97
N ASP A 29 -23.64 -9.03 -7.71
CA ASP A 29 -22.85 -8.43 -6.61
C ASP A 29 -21.69 -9.35 -6.17
N LEU A 30 -21.87 -10.67 -6.29
CA LEU A 30 -20.82 -11.66 -6.03
C LEU A 30 -19.73 -11.63 -7.11
N VAL A 31 -20.11 -11.45 -8.37
CA VAL A 31 -19.17 -11.28 -9.49
C VAL A 31 -18.38 -9.98 -9.32
N ASN A 32 -19.04 -8.88 -8.96
CA ASN A 32 -18.40 -7.58 -8.76
C ASN A 32 -17.42 -7.58 -7.56
N TYR A 33 -17.77 -8.31 -6.48
CA TYR A 33 -16.86 -8.49 -5.34
C TYR A 33 -15.68 -9.41 -5.66
N ALA A 34 -15.90 -10.49 -6.42
CA ALA A 34 -14.82 -11.36 -6.87
C ALA A 34 -13.82 -10.62 -7.77
N GLU A 35 -14.32 -9.78 -8.69
CA GLU A 35 -13.51 -8.96 -9.58
C GLU A 35 -12.76 -7.85 -8.81
N PHE A 36 -13.41 -7.24 -7.81
CA PHE A 36 -12.77 -6.32 -6.87
C PHE A 36 -11.59 -6.97 -6.12
N LEU A 37 -11.76 -8.21 -5.66
CA LEU A 37 -10.70 -8.94 -4.94
C LEU A 37 -9.54 -9.34 -5.84
N GLN A 38 -9.83 -9.71 -7.10
CA GLN A 38 -8.83 -10.02 -8.11
C GLN A 38 -8.00 -8.79 -8.49
N ASN A 39 -8.65 -7.62 -8.66
CA ASN A 39 -8.01 -6.34 -8.93
C ASN A 39 -7.11 -5.84 -7.79
N HIS A 40 -7.35 -6.29 -6.55
CA HIS A 40 -6.52 -5.96 -5.37
C HIS A 40 -5.49 -7.06 -5.02
N GLY A 41 -5.30 -8.07 -5.89
CA GLY A 41 -4.30 -9.12 -5.72
C GLY A 41 -4.53 -10.06 -4.53
N ARG A 42 -5.77 -10.13 -4.01
CA ARG A 42 -6.13 -10.98 -2.87
C ARG A 42 -6.62 -12.33 -3.38
N TYR A 43 -5.73 -13.32 -3.43
CA TYR A 43 -6.06 -14.67 -3.89
C TYR A 43 -6.71 -15.50 -2.77
N MET A 44 -7.88 -16.08 -3.07
CA MET A 44 -8.54 -17.05 -2.18
C MET A 44 -7.96 -18.46 -2.40
N THR A 45 -7.77 -19.22 -1.31
CA THR A 45 -7.54 -20.68 -1.37
C THR A 45 -8.65 -21.39 -0.61
N LYS A 46 -8.82 -22.71 -0.81
CA LYS A 46 -9.85 -23.53 -0.12
C LYS A 46 -9.81 -23.46 1.42
N GLY A 47 -8.71 -22.95 2.02
CA GLY A 47 -8.55 -22.75 3.47
C GLY A 47 -8.75 -21.31 3.96
N GLY A 48 -9.26 -20.40 3.12
CA GLY A 48 -9.49 -19.00 3.47
C GLY A 48 -8.47 -18.02 2.86
N TYR A 49 -8.54 -16.76 3.33
CA TYR A 49 -7.82 -15.62 2.75
C TYR A 49 -6.30 -15.78 2.88
N VAL A 50 -5.59 -15.79 1.75
CA VAL A 50 -4.12 -15.70 1.74
C VAL A 50 -3.75 -14.24 1.52
N ASP A 51 -3.18 -13.61 2.55
CA ASP A 51 -2.54 -12.30 2.43
C ASP A 51 -1.52 -12.36 1.27
N SER A 52 -1.69 -11.46 0.29
CA SER A 52 -0.84 -11.35 -0.90
C SER A 52 0.63 -11.21 -0.53
N SER A 53 0.91 -10.59 0.61
CA SER A 53 2.25 -10.45 1.19
C SER A 53 2.89 -11.80 1.56
N ARG A 54 2.08 -12.76 2.01
CA ARG A 54 2.54 -14.11 2.41
C ARG A 54 2.84 -14.98 1.19
N ARG A 55 2.02 -14.87 0.14
CA ARG A 55 2.23 -15.57 -1.14
C ARG A 55 3.43 -15.03 -1.90
N ILE A 56 3.59 -13.70 -1.96
CA ILE A 56 4.75 -13.05 -2.57
C ILE A 56 6.03 -13.49 -1.85
N ARG A 57 6.06 -13.49 -0.51
CA ARG A 57 7.21 -14.02 0.25
C ARG A 57 7.46 -15.51 -0.01
N SER A 58 6.43 -16.33 -0.18
CA SER A 58 6.60 -17.75 -0.50
C SER A 58 7.17 -17.99 -1.90
N LEU A 59 6.77 -17.17 -2.89
CA LEU A 59 7.28 -17.23 -4.26
C LEU A 59 8.74 -16.77 -4.35
N TYR A 60 9.10 -15.67 -3.66
CA TYR A 60 10.50 -15.26 -3.55
C TYR A 60 11.36 -16.35 -2.89
N ARG A 61 10.84 -17.01 -1.84
CA ARG A 61 11.56 -18.09 -1.15
C ARG A 61 11.67 -19.37 -1.98
N GLN A 62 10.73 -19.64 -2.88
CA GLN A 62 10.83 -20.74 -3.85
C GLN A 62 11.79 -20.43 -5.01
N GLN A 63 11.88 -19.17 -5.44
CA GLN A 63 12.85 -18.76 -6.47
C GLN A 63 14.31 -18.74 -5.95
N GLU A 64 14.50 -18.48 -4.65
CA GLU A 64 15.82 -18.60 -4.00
C GLU A 64 16.18 -20.05 -3.63
N GLY A 65 15.22 -20.99 -3.68
CA GLY A 65 15.41 -22.39 -3.29
C GLY A 65 16.04 -23.31 -4.34
N THR A 66 16.21 -22.86 -5.59
CA THR A 66 16.75 -23.69 -6.69
C THR A 66 18.24 -23.47 -6.99
N GLN A 67 18.96 -22.63 -6.23
CA GLN A 67 20.40 -22.37 -6.45
C GLN A 67 21.22 -22.36 -5.15
N LEU A 68 21.09 -23.37 -4.29
CA LEU A 68 22.02 -23.56 -3.17
C LEU A 68 22.44 -25.03 -3.08
N SER A 69 23.39 -25.40 -3.95
CA SER A 69 24.28 -26.52 -3.66
C SER A 69 25.22 -26.11 -2.52
N LYS A 70 25.24 -26.96 -1.49
CA LYS A 70 26.19 -27.04 -0.39
C LYS A 70 27.57 -26.42 -0.69
N HIS A 71 27.92 -25.37 0.04
CA HIS A 71 29.30 -25.12 0.47
C HIS A 71 29.25 -24.53 1.87
N ASP A 72 29.54 -25.39 2.85
CA ASP A 72 29.76 -24.98 4.23
C ASP A 72 31.11 -24.25 4.35
N ALA A 73 31.04 -23.12 5.03
CA ALA A 73 32.01 -22.52 5.94
C ALA A 73 33.52 -22.59 5.60
N SER A 74 34.11 -21.44 5.28
CA SER A 74 35.15 -20.83 6.15
C SER A 74 35.60 -19.46 5.64
N SER A 75 36.04 -18.65 6.59
CA SER A 75 36.95 -17.51 6.43
C SER A 75 36.37 -16.18 5.92
N THR A 76 35.90 -15.40 6.89
CA THR A 76 36.39 -14.03 7.17
C THR A 76 37.37 -13.39 6.18
N GLY A 77 37.06 -12.16 5.77
CA GLY A 77 38.05 -11.08 5.77
C GLY A 77 38.55 -10.58 4.41
N ASN A 78 38.24 -9.32 4.13
CA ASN A 78 38.97 -8.37 3.28
C ASN A 78 39.24 -8.75 1.81
N LEU A 79 38.52 -8.08 0.91
CA LEU A 79 39.08 -7.68 -0.39
C LEU A 79 38.99 -6.17 -0.53
N LEU A 80 39.95 -5.53 0.12
CA LEU A 80 40.52 -4.25 -0.27
C LEU A 80 41.13 -4.38 -1.67
N LEU A 81 40.83 -3.38 -2.49
CA LEU A 81 41.62 -2.91 -3.63
C LEU A 81 43.14 -3.05 -3.41
N PRO A 82 43.89 -3.28 -4.49
CA PRO A 82 45.09 -2.48 -4.72
C PRO A 82 45.05 -1.90 -6.14
N SER A 83 44.88 -0.59 -6.33
CA SER A 83 45.82 0.50 -6.04
C SER A 83 47.18 0.29 -6.69
N LEU A 84 47.39 1.12 -7.71
CA LEU A 84 48.57 1.31 -8.53
C LEU A 84 49.75 1.88 -7.72
N GLY A 85 50.95 1.30 -7.93
CA GLY A 85 52.23 2.03 -7.87
C GLY A 85 52.96 2.11 -6.52
N LYS A 86 54.12 1.44 -6.43
CA LYS A 86 55.33 2.06 -5.88
C LYS A 86 56.59 1.38 -6.41
N SER A 87 57.31 2.11 -7.23
CA SER A 87 58.69 1.89 -7.62
C SER A 87 59.61 2.09 -6.41
N THR A 88 60.45 1.09 -6.13
CA THR A 88 61.68 1.29 -5.35
C THR A 88 62.82 0.57 -6.05
N SER A 89 63.73 1.40 -6.54
CA SER A 89 65.08 1.12 -6.99
C SER A 89 65.87 0.26 -6.00
N SER A 90 66.52 -0.79 -6.49
CA SER A 90 67.70 -1.39 -5.85
C SER A 90 68.82 -1.54 -6.87
N ALA A 91 69.90 -0.82 -6.60
CA ALA A 91 71.18 -0.83 -7.30
C ALA A 91 71.94 -2.17 -7.09
N PRO A 92 73.04 -2.41 -7.83
CA PRO A 92 73.49 -3.75 -8.21
C PRO A 92 74.54 -4.35 -7.26
N THR A 93 74.52 -5.68 -7.11
CA THR A 93 75.57 -6.43 -6.42
C THR A 93 76.57 -6.97 -7.44
N THR A 94 77.82 -6.55 -7.29
CA THR A 94 78.97 -6.93 -8.11
C THR A 94 79.60 -8.25 -7.66
N THR A 95 80.27 -8.89 -8.63
CA THR A 95 81.40 -9.85 -8.53
C THR A 95 81.12 -11.35 -8.42
N GLY A 96 81.50 -12.07 -9.48
CA GLY A 96 81.68 -13.53 -9.54
C GLY A 96 82.11 -13.96 -10.96
N PRO A 97 83.10 -14.87 -11.11
CA PRO A 97 84.11 -14.76 -12.15
C PRO A 97 83.67 -15.22 -13.54
N ARG A 98 84.16 -14.48 -14.55
CA ARG A 98 84.16 -14.85 -15.97
C ARG A 98 84.83 -16.22 -16.14
N LYS A 99 84.04 -17.27 -16.35
CA LYS A 99 84.51 -18.46 -17.06
C LYS A 99 84.31 -18.20 -18.55
N SER A 100 85.41 -17.85 -19.23
CA SER A 100 85.53 -17.94 -20.68
C SER A 100 85.33 -19.40 -21.09
N LYS A 101 84.12 -19.75 -21.50
CA LYS A 101 83.83 -21.00 -22.20
C LYS A 101 83.17 -20.64 -23.51
N GLY A 102 83.86 -20.97 -24.59
CA GLY A 102 83.31 -21.22 -25.92
C GLY A 102 82.48 -20.09 -26.51
N PHE A 103 82.99 -19.46 -27.55
CA PHE A 103 82.16 -18.80 -28.54
C PHE A 103 81.28 -19.86 -29.21
N ASP A 104 80.19 -20.24 -28.55
CA ASP A 104 79.18 -21.16 -29.03
C ASP A 104 78.28 -20.37 -29.98
N LEU A 105 78.56 -20.44 -31.30
CA LEU A 105 77.71 -19.86 -32.35
C LEU A 105 76.26 -20.38 -32.27
N SER A 106 76.03 -21.51 -31.59
CA SER A 106 74.72 -22.09 -31.30
C SER A 106 73.84 -21.19 -30.40
N ASN A 107 74.43 -20.52 -29.40
CA ASN A 107 73.71 -19.59 -28.52
C ASN A 107 73.39 -18.25 -29.21
N SER A 108 74.24 -17.80 -30.14
CA SER A 108 74.00 -16.61 -30.97
C SER A 108 72.84 -16.82 -31.97
N LEU A 109 72.68 -18.03 -32.52
CA LEU A 109 71.51 -18.36 -33.33
C LEU A 109 70.23 -18.45 -32.48
N SER A 110 70.32 -19.00 -31.27
CA SER A 110 69.20 -19.13 -30.32
C SER A 110 68.66 -17.77 -29.85
N THR A 111 69.53 -16.79 -29.59
CA THR A 111 69.11 -15.43 -29.21
C THR A 111 68.40 -14.69 -30.35
N SER A 112 68.84 -14.88 -31.60
CA SER A 112 68.16 -14.34 -32.79
C SER A 112 66.74 -14.87 -32.96
N THR A 113 66.54 -16.19 -32.76
CA THR A 113 65.19 -16.79 -32.81
C THR A 113 64.32 -16.37 -31.63
N ASN A 114 64.89 -16.22 -30.44
CA ASN A 114 64.16 -15.77 -29.24
C ASN A 114 63.71 -14.31 -29.36
N LEU A 115 64.54 -13.43 -29.94
CA LEU A 115 64.15 -12.05 -30.23
C LEU A 115 63.00 -11.98 -31.24
N LYS A 116 63.03 -12.81 -32.29
CA LYS A 116 61.93 -12.92 -33.26
C LYS A 116 60.64 -13.45 -32.63
N ASN A 117 60.74 -14.41 -31.71
CA ASN A 117 59.58 -14.96 -30.99
C ASN A 117 59.01 -13.94 -29.99
N GLN A 118 59.86 -13.23 -29.24
CA GLN A 118 59.43 -12.14 -28.37
C GLN A 118 58.76 -11.02 -29.16
N ALA A 119 59.31 -10.60 -30.30
CA ALA A 119 58.68 -9.58 -31.15
C ALA A 119 57.26 -10.00 -31.59
N LYS A 120 57.08 -11.28 -31.94
CA LYS A 120 55.76 -11.84 -32.28
C LYS A 120 54.83 -11.91 -31.07
N GLU A 121 55.32 -12.27 -29.88
CA GLU A 121 54.52 -12.27 -28.65
C GLU A 121 54.10 -10.88 -28.23
N PHE A 122 55.00 -9.90 -28.28
CA PHE A 122 54.66 -8.49 -28.04
C PHE A 122 53.62 -7.98 -29.03
N GLU A 123 53.73 -8.34 -30.31
CA GLU A 123 52.72 -7.96 -31.30
C GLU A 123 51.35 -8.59 -30.97
N LYS A 124 51.32 -9.86 -30.58
CA LYS A 124 50.10 -10.54 -30.13
C LYS A 124 49.49 -9.87 -28.89
N GLN A 125 50.31 -9.58 -27.88
CA GLN A 125 49.88 -8.88 -26.67
C GLN A 125 49.33 -7.49 -27.00
N MET A 126 50.01 -6.73 -27.87
CA MET A 126 49.54 -5.41 -28.31
C MET A 126 48.22 -5.48 -29.05
N ARG A 127 48.00 -6.50 -29.90
CA ARG A 127 46.70 -6.72 -30.55
C ARG A 127 45.61 -7.05 -29.53
N LEU A 128 45.93 -7.86 -28.52
CA LEU A 128 45.00 -8.22 -27.45
C LEU A 128 44.58 -6.99 -26.64
N ILE A 129 45.55 -6.19 -26.18
CA ILE A 129 45.33 -4.93 -25.46
C ILE A 129 44.46 -3.99 -26.30
N LYS A 130 44.77 -3.81 -27.60
CA LYS A 130 43.95 -2.99 -28.50
C LYS A 130 42.51 -3.51 -28.60
N SER A 131 42.32 -4.83 -28.65
CA SER A 131 40.99 -5.44 -28.70
C SER A 131 40.19 -5.19 -27.42
N GLU A 132 40.83 -5.29 -26.26
CA GLU A 132 40.21 -5.03 -24.96
C GLU A 132 39.86 -3.55 -24.80
N MET A 133 40.72 -2.64 -25.24
CA MET A 133 40.40 -1.21 -25.28
C MET A 133 39.17 -0.91 -26.14
N ILE A 134 39.01 -1.58 -27.29
CA ILE A 134 37.83 -1.41 -28.15
C ILE A 134 36.59 -1.96 -27.44
N LYS A 135 36.68 -3.12 -26.79
CA LYS A 135 35.57 -3.70 -26.01
C LYS A 135 35.18 -2.77 -24.86
N ALA A 136 36.14 -2.24 -24.11
CA ALA A 136 35.91 -1.29 -23.02
C ALA A 136 35.21 -0.02 -23.52
N LYS A 137 35.67 0.57 -24.64
CA LYS A 137 35.01 1.73 -25.25
C LYS A 137 33.58 1.44 -25.71
N LYS A 138 33.30 0.22 -26.18
CA LYS A 138 31.93 -0.19 -26.56
C LYS A 138 31.05 -0.34 -25.31
N SER A 139 31.54 -1.05 -24.31
CA SER A 139 30.84 -1.23 -23.02
C SER A 139 30.53 0.11 -22.35
N GLU A 140 31.48 1.05 -22.33
CA GLU A 140 31.25 2.38 -21.76
C GLU A 140 30.13 3.15 -22.49
N ARG A 141 30.07 3.06 -23.82
CA ARG A 141 29.00 3.69 -24.61
C ARG A 141 27.65 3.04 -24.34
N GLU A 142 27.62 1.73 -24.14
CA GLU A 142 26.40 0.99 -23.81
C GLU A 142 25.87 1.37 -22.42
N VAL A 143 26.74 1.44 -21.41
CA VAL A 143 26.38 1.92 -20.07
C VAL A 143 25.82 3.33 -20.13
N LYS A 144 26.43 4.25 -20.90
CA LYS A 144 25.92 5.61 -21.08
C LYS A 144 24.54 5.67 -21.73
N ARG A 145 24.24 4.77 -22.68
CA ARG A 145 22.91 4.66 -23.30
C ARG A 145 21.89 4.17 -22.29
N LEU A 146 22.20 3.08 -21.58
CA LEU A 146 21.34 2.51 -20.55
C LEU A 146 21.05 3.53 -19.44
N GLU A 147 22.05 4.29 -19.00
CA GLU A 147 21.85 5.37 -18.02
C GLU A 147 20.88 6.44 -18.55
N GLY A 148 21.00 6.80 -19.83
CA GLY A 148 20.07 7.72 -20.49
C GLY A 148 18.63 7.19 -20.54
N ASP A 149 18.45 5.90 -20.81
CA ASP A 149 17.12 5.29 -20.86
C ASP A 149 16.50 5.14 -19.47
N ILE A 150 17.30 4.79 -18.45
CA ILE A 150 16.87 4.79 -17.05
C ILE A 150 16.40 6.20 -16.63
N LYS A 151 17.11 7.26 -17.02
CA LYS A 151 16.68 8.64 -16.71
C LYS A 151 15.34 8.99 -17.36
N LYS A 152 15.11 8.57 -18.60
CA LYS A 152 13.81 8.77 -19.28
C LYS A 152 12.70 8.01 -18.58
N GLU A 153 12.95 6.76 -18.19
CA GLU A 153 11.98 5.95 -17.46
C GLU A 153 11.64 6.56 -16.10
N GLN A 154 12.65 7.03 -15.35
CA GLN A 154 12.45 7.76 -14.11
C GLN A 154 11.62 9.04 -14.30
N GLN A 155 11.84 9.78 -15.39
CA GLN A 155 11.04 10.97 -15.70
C GLN A 155 9.58 10.59 -16.00
N HIS A 156 9.36 9.54 -16.78
CA HIS A 156 8.02 9.03 -17.08
C HIS A 156 7.30 8.56 -15.79
N LEU A 157 8.00 7.84 -14.91
CA LEU A 157 7.48 7.41 -13.61
C LEU A 157 7.05 8.61 -12.76
N ARG A 158 7.89 9.63 -12.64
CA ARG A 158 7.57 10.86 -11.90
C ARG A 158 6.34 11.56 -12.46
N GLN A 159 6.18 11.61 -13.78
CA GLN A 159 5.01 12.21 -14.41
C GLN A 159 3.74 11.41 -14.14
N SER A 160 3.81 10.08 -14.23
CA SER A 160 2.68 9.19 -13.92
C SER A 160 2.26 9.27 -12.46
N LEU A 161 3.21 9.31 -11.53
CA LEU A 161 2.93 9.51 -10.10
C LEU A 161 2.20 10.84 -9.85
N ARG A 162 2.67 11.94 -10.45
CA ARG A 162 1.98 13.24 -10.33
C ARG A 162 0.54 13.19 -10.85
N LYS A 163 0.29 12.49 -11.97
CA LYS A 163 -1.08 12.32 -12.49
C LYS A 163 -1.96 11.55 -11.50
N LEU A 164 -1.44 10.46 -10.95
CA LEU A 164 -2.14 9.68 -9.93
C LEU A 164 -2.43 10.48 -8.66
N ASP A 165 -1.50 11.32 -8.21
CA ASP A 165 -1.69 12.18 -7.04
C ASP A 165 -2.80 13.21 -7.28
N VAL A 166 -2.81 13.84 -8.45
CA VAL A 166 -3.86 14.78 -8.86
C VAL A 166 -5.23 14.08 -8.90
N ASP A 167 -5.30 12.92 -9.53
CA ASP A 167 -6.54 12.14 -9.63
C ASP A 167 -7.05 11.69 -8.25
N THR A 168 -6.14 11.25 -7.39
CA THR A 168 -6.47 10.83 -6.02
C THR A 168 -6.99 12.00 -5.19
N THR A 169 -6.33 13.15 -5.29
CA THR A 169 -6.74 14.38 -4.61
C THR A 169 -8.11 14.85 -5.11
N ALA A 170 -8.35 14.81 -6.42
CA ALA A 170 -9.63 15.16 -7.02
C ALA A 170 -10.75 14.21 -6.59
N LYS A 171 -10.48 12.90 -6.53
CA LYS A 171 -11.44 11.90 -6.00
C LYS A 171 -11.75 12.14 -4.54
N ARG A 172 -10.74 12.39 -3.70
CA ARG A 172 -10.91 12.72 -2.29
C ARG A 172 -11.76 13.97 -2.08
N TYR A 173 -11.47 15.05 -2.80
CA TYR A 173 -12.25 16.28 -2.75
C TYR A 173 -13.71 16.06 -3.17
N LYS A 174 -13.95 15.28 -4.24
CA LYS A 174 -15.30 14.92 -4.67
C LYS A 174 -16.05 14.12 -3.60
N SER A 175 -15.40 13.15 -2.94
CA SER A 175 -16.03 12.39 -1.86
C SER A 175 -16.33 13.25 -0.64
N GLU A 176 -15.42 14.15 -0.26
CA GLU A 176 -15.59 15.06 0.87
C GLU A 176 -16.73 16.05 0.61
N LYS A 177 -16.82 16.59 -0.60
CA LYS A 177 -17.94 17.44 -1.02
C LYS A 177 -19.28 16.71 -0.95
N LYS A 178 -19.34 15.44 -1.36
CA LYS A 178 -20.56 14.61 -1.24
C LYS A 178 -20.91 14.37 0.23
N LEU A 179 -19.93 14.06 1.05
CA LEU A 179 -20.13 13.85 2.49
C LEU A 179 -20.65 15.11 3.17
N SER A 180 -20.09 16.28 2.87
CA SER A 180 -20.55 17.58 3.39
C SER A 180 -22.02 17.84 3.04
N LYS A 181 -22.41 17.61 1.79
CA LYS A 181 -23.82 17.74 1.37
C LYS A 181 -24.74 16.79 2.12
N ASN A 182 -24.36 15.52 2.26
CA ASN A 182 -25.15 14.54 2.99
C ASN A 182 -25.31 14.92 4.48
N LEU A 183 -24.27 15.53 5.09
CA LEU A 183 -24.34 16.04 6.46
C LEU A 183 -25.28 17.24 6.57
N GLU A 184 -25.20 18.19 5.64
CA GLU A 184 -26.13 19.33 5.59
C GLU A 184 -27.58 18.85 5.39
N GLU A 185 -27.81 17.91 4.49
CA GLU A 185 -29.13 17.30 4.26
C GLU A 185 -29.64 16.60 5.53
N LYS A 186 -28.79 15.82 6.21
CA LYS A 186 -29.14 15.20 7.49
C LYS A 186 -29.55 16.24 8.54
N ASP A 187 -28.78 17.32 8.70
CA ASP A 187 -29.08 18.39 9.64
C ASP A 187 -30.40 19.09 9.31
N THR A 188 -30.72 19.27 8.02
CA THR A 188 -32.01 19.84 7.61
C THR A 188 -33.18 18.94 7.98
N ILE A 189 -33.07 17.64 7.70
CA ILE A 189 -34.08 16.63 8.06
C ILE A 189 -34.30 16.59 9.58
N GLU A 190 -33.23 16.60 10.37
CA GLU A 190 -33.34 16.63 11.83
C GLU A 190 -34.05 17.89 12.33
N ARG A 191 -33.71 19.06 11.78
CA ARG A 191 -34.39 20.33 12.10
C ARG A 191 -35.87 20.29 11.73
N GLU A 192 -36.21 19.77 10.56
CA GLU A 192 -37.61 19.63 10.11
C GLU A 192 -38.40 18.64 10.97
N PHE A 193 -37.78 17.54 11.37
CA PHE A 193 -38.38 16.57 12.28
C PHE A 193 -38.72 17.21 13.63
N VAL A 194 -37.78 17.94 14.23
CA VAL A 194 -38.01 18.67 15.50
C VAL A 194 -39.14 19.68 15.34
N LYS A 195 -39.12 20.51 14.29
CA LYS A 195 -40.19 21.48 14.01
C LYS A 195 -41.55 20.81 13.85
N THR A 196 -41.62 19.71 13.13
CA THR A 196 -42.87 18.96 12.89
C THR A 196 -43.39 18.37 14.20
N ARG A 197 -42.51 17.79 15.03
CA ARG A 197 -42.85 17.26 16.35
C ARG A 197 -43.34 18.37 17.28
N GLU A 198 -42.69 19.53 17.30
CA GLU A 198 -43.14 20.69 18.07
C GLU A 198 -44.51 21.17 17.60
N LYS A 199 -44.73 21.29 16.29
CA LYS A 199 -46.02 21.69 15.72
C LYS A 199 -47.14 20.74 16.12
N GLN A 200 -46.92 19.43 16.04
CA GLN A 200 -47.89 18.42 16.49
C GLN A 200 -48.16 18.52 17.99
N THR A 201 -47.13 18.76 18.80
CA THR A 201 -47.28 18.91 20.25
C THR A 201 -48.10 20.16 20.58
N ARG A 202 -47.81 21.30 19.93
CA ARG A 202 -48.59 22.54 20.08
C ARG A 202 -50.06 22.33 19.71
N GLN A 203 -50.33 21.72 18.56
CA GLN A 203 -51.70 21.41 18.13
C GLN A 203 -52.47 20.56 19.14
N ARG A 204 -51.82 19.55 19.75
CA ARG A 204 -52.44 18.73 20.80
C ARG A 204 -52.72 19.55 22.06
N THR A 205 -51.79 20.41 22.46
CA THR A 205 -51.98 21.30 23.62
C THR A 205 -53.12 22.28 23.38
N ASP A 206 -53.17 22.93 22.21
CA ASP A 206 -54.22 23.88 21.85
C ASP A 206 -55.58 23.18 21.84
N HIS A 207 -55.68 21.99 21.23
CA HIS A 207 -56.90 21.19 21.23
C HIS A 207 -57.36 20.81 22.65
N ASN A 208 -56.43 20.45 23.53
CA ASN A 208 -56.75 20.14 24.92
C ASN A 208 -57.23 21.38 25.70
N ILE A 209 -56.63 22.54 25.45
CA ILE A 209 -57.05 23.82 26.04
C ILE A 209 -58.47 24.17 25.59
N ASP A 210 -58.75 24.06 24.30
CA ASP A 210 -60.08 24.32 23.73
C ASP A 210 -61.13 23.34 24.27
N ALA A 211 -60.79 22.05 24.36
CA ALA A 211 -61.66 21.02 24.93
C ALA A 211 -61.97 21.29 26.42
N LEU A 212 -60.97 21.73 27.19
CA LEU A 212 -61.16 22.11 28.59
C LEU A 212 -62.05 23.35 28.70
N GLN A 213 -61.83 24.35 27.85
CA GLN A 213 -62.60 25.59 27.86
C GLN A 213 -64.07 25.35 27.50
N THR A 214 -64.34 24.57 26.45
CA THR A 214 -65.70 24.18 26.07
C THR A 214 -66.40 23.37 27.18
N THR A 215 -65.67 22.51 27.89
CA THR A 215 -66.22 21.77 29.04
C THR A 215 -66.55 22.69 30.20
N LYS A 216 -65.68 23.66 30.52
CA LYS A 216 -65.94 24.69 31.54
C LYS A 216 -67.17 25.53 31.18
N ASP A 217 -67.32 25.94 29.93
CA ASP A 217 -68.46 26.76 29.50
C ASP A 217 -69.77 25.98 29.52
N LYS A 218 -69.77 24.69 29.14
CA LYS A 218 -70.92 23.78 29.35
C LYS A 218 -71.27 23.66 30.84
N GLY A 219 -70.26 23.48 31.70
CA GLY A 219 -70.44 23.42 33.15
C GLY A 219 -71.08 24.69 33.73
N ARG A 220 -70.61 25.87 33.30
CA ARG A 220 -71.19 27.17 33.68
C ARG A 220 -72.64 27.31 33.24
N ARG A 221 -72.97 26.92 32.00
CA ARG A 221 -74.35 26.94 31.50
C ARG A 221 -75.27 26.04 32.31
N ASN A 222 -74.82 24.82 32.62
CA ASN A 222 -75.59 23.88 33.44
C ASN A 222 -75.81 24.42 34.86
N LEU A 223 -74.78 25.01 35.47
CA LEU A 223 -74.90 25.63 36.80
C LEU A 223 -75.93 26.76 36.82
N LEU A 224 -75.90 27.65 35.81
CA LEU A 224 -76.89 28.72 35.67
C LEU A 224 -78.31 28.14 35.53
N LEU A 225 -78.48 27.13 34.69
CA LEU A 225 -79.78 26.47 34.48
C LEU A 225 -80.30 25.79 35.75
N CYS A 226 -79.45 25.10 36.50
CA CYS A 226 -79.81 24.52 37.80
C CYS A 226 -80.22 25.60 38.81
N ASN A 227 -79.48 26.71 38.88
CA ASN A 227 -79.80 27.83 39.78
C ASN A 227 -81.14 28.49 39.42
N ASP A 228 -81.44 28.65 38.13
CA ASP A 228 -82.69 29.25 37.67
C ASP A 228 -83.89 28.34 37.94
N LEU A 229 -83.75 27.02 37.71
CA LEU A 229 -84.77 26.05 38.10
C LEU A 229 -85.01 26.04 39.62
N ALA A 230 -83.95 26.09 40.43
CA ALA A 230 -84.06 26.16 41.88
C ALA A 230 -84.80 27.44 42.34
N ARG A 231 -84.55 28.58 41.67
CA ARG A 231 -85.30 29.83 41.91
C ARG A 231 -86.77 29.70 41.55
N GLN A 232 -87.07 29.13 40.38
CA GLN A 232 -88.45 28.89 39.94
C GLN A 232 -89.20 27.96 40.90
N TYR A 233 -88.54 26.93 41.42
CA TYR A 233 -89.13 26.00 42.38
C TYR A 233 -89.45 26.67 43.72
N LYS A 234 -88.55 27.51 44.24
CA LYS A 234 -88.77 28.27 45.49
C LYS A 234 -89.83 29.37 45.37
N ALA A 235 -90.13 29.82 44.16
CA ALA A 235 -91.13 30.85 43.90
C ALA A 235 -92.55 30.29 43.74
N LYS A 236 -92.70 28.96 43.71
CA LYS A 236 -93.99 28.25 43.77
C LYS A 236 -94.26 27.80 45.20
#